data_AF-A0A167ZFE5-F1
#
_entry.id   AF-A0A167ZFE5-F1
#
_cell.length_a   1.000
_cell.length_b   1.000
_cell.length_c   1.000
_cell.angle_alpha   90.00
_cell.angle_beta   90.00
_cell.angle_gamma   90.00
#
_symmetry.space_group_name_H-M   'P 1'
#
loop_
_entity.id
_entity.type
_entity.pdbx_description
1 polymer ?
#
loop_
_entity_poly.entity_id
_entity_poly.type
_entity_poly.pdbx_seq_one_letter_code
_entity_poly.pdbx_strand_id
1 'polypeptide(L)'
;MALSTFTQAAGAVATHTVVAIVYLGALSRLTHGVYTPAFYEYQLDRAPDNESTRLIPYVDAALATLALVRATRSYALFFCFAFQVMGLGLRLREGKDALLDTALAAATAVALVTSVVRDVRVAAR
;
A
#
# COMPACT_ATOMS: atom_id res chain seq x y z
N MET A 1 -7.33 -27.61 -7.31
CA MET A 1 -6.20 -27.52 -6.35
C MET A 1 -5.13 -26.52 -6.81
N ALA A 2 -4.63 -26.60 -8.05
CA ALA A 2 -3.59 -25.66 -8.54
C ALA A 2 -4.05 -24.18 -8.57
N LEU A 3 -5.27 -23.90 -9.04
CA LEU A 3 -5.82 -22.54 -9.14
C LEU A 3 -5.99 -21.85 -7.77
N SER A 4 -6.36 -22.62 -6.73
CA SER A 4 -6.49 -22.09 -5.37
C SER A 4 -5.13 -21.77 -4.74
N THR A 5 -4.10 -22.55 -5.04
CA THR A 5 -2.74 -22.29 -4.54
C THR A 5 -2.13 -21.06 -5.22
N PHE A 6 -2.33 -20.93 -6.54
CA PHE A 6 -1.84 -19.79 -7.30
C PHE A 6 -2.45 -18.47 -6.81
N THR A 7 -3.77 -18.43 -6.59
CA THR A 7 -4.46 -17.23 -6.07
C THR A 7 -4.01 -16.86 -4.66
N GLN A 8 -3.72 -17.85 -3.80
CA GLN A 8 -3.16 -17.59 -2.47
C GLN A 8 -1.74 -17.04 -2.55
N ALA A 9 -0.89 -17.60 -3.41
CA ALA A 9 0.48 -17.13 -3.60
C ALA A 9 0.49 -15.69 -4.14
N ALA A 10 -0.33 -15.40 -5.16
CA ALA A 10 -0.46 -14.06 -5.72
C ALA A 10 -0.94 -13.04 -4.67
N GLY A 11 -1.96 -13.39 -3.87
CA GLY A 11 -2.44 -12.54 -2.79
C GLY A 11 -1.40 -12.28 -1.70
N ALA A 12 -0.62 -13.31 -1.34
CA ALA A 12 0.47 -13.17 -0.37
C ALA A 12 1.57 -12.26 -0.92
N VAL A 13 2.05 -12.49 -2.15
CA VAL A 13 3.07 -11.64 -2.79
C VAL A 13 2.58 -10.20 -2.86
N ALA A 14 1.36 -9.96 -3.35
CA ALA A 14 0.77 -8.63 -3.42
C ALA A 14 0.72 -7.95 -2.04
N THR A 15 0.28 -8.66 -1.00
CA THR A 15 0.23 -8.13 0.38
C THR A 15 1.61 -7.71 0.87
N HIS A 16 2.63 -8.56 0.71
CA HIS A 16 3.98 -8.26 1.18
C HIS A 16 4.63 -7.13 0.38
N THR A 17 4.39 -7.07 -0.93
CA THR A 17 4.85 -5.96 -1.78
C THR A 17 4.25 -4.63 -1.32
N VAL A 18 2.94 -4.58 -1.08
CA VAL A 18 2.25 -3.38 -0.59
C VAL A 18 2.79 -2.97 0.77
N VAL A 19 2.92 -3.92 1.71
CA VAL A 19 3.48 -3.65 3.05
C VAL A 19 4.89 -3.10 2.96
N ALA A 20 5.76 -3.70 2.14
CA ALA A 20 7.14 -3.25 1.97
C ALA A 20 7.19 -1.82 1.41
N ILE A 21 6.40 -1.51 0.38
CA ILE A 21 6.37 -0.19 -0.24
C ILE A 21 5.80 0.86 0.74
N VAL A 22 4.76 0.54 1.50
CA VAL A 22 4.19 1.47 2.49
C VAL A 22 5.18 1.74 3.62
N TYR A 23 5.88 0.72 4.12
CA TYR A 23 6.96 0.92 5.09
C TYR A 23 8.12 1.75 4.52
N LEU A 24 8.49 1.50 3.27
CA LEU A 24 9.51 2.26 2.59
C LEU A 24 9.12 3.74 2.49
N GLY A 25 7.85 4.03 2.19
CA GLY A 25 7.33 5.41 2.18
C GLY A 25 7.31 6.06 3.56
N ALA A 26 6.94 5.32 4.61
CA ALA A 26 7.04 5.79 5.98
C ALA A 26 8.49 6.13 6.37
N LEU A 27 9.43 5.21 6.08
CA LEU A 27 10.86 5.39 6.36
C LEU A 27 11.44 6.58 5.57
N SER A 28 11.08 6.69 4.29
CA SER A 28 11.49 7.78 3.41
C SER A 28 11.09 9.14 3.99
N ARG A 29 9.86 9.28 4.49
CA ARG A 29 9.38 10.52 5.13
C ARG A 29 10.05 10.79 6.47
N LEU A 30 10.19 9.78 7.35
CA LEU A 30 10.85 9.95 8.65
C LEU A 30 12.31 10.36 8.51
N THR A 31 12.96 9.93 7.43
CA THR A 31 14.38 10.17 7.18
C THR A 31 14.62 11.32 6.20
N HIS A 32 13.58 12.09 5.86
CA HIS A 32 13.66 13.21 4.92
C HIS A 32 14.37 12.85 3.61
N GLY A 33 14.14 11.64 3.10
CA GLY A 33 14.73 11.18 1.85
C GLY A 33 16.05 10.42 1.95
N VAL A 34 16.73 10.41 3.10
CA VAL A 34 18.10 9.85 3.22
C VAL A 34 18.18 8.37 2.81
N TYR A 35 17.13 7.58 3.08
CA TYR A 35 17.07 6.17 2.71
C TYR A 35 16.02 5.87 1.62
N THR A 36 15.57 6.88 0.88
CA THR A 36 14.63 6.68 -0.22
C THR A 36 15.35 6.11 -1.43
N PRO A 37 14.96 4.93 -1.95
CA PRO A 37 15.58 4.39 -3.16
C PRO A 37 15.13 5.18 -4.39
N ALA A 38 15.99 5.23 -5.41
CA ALA A 38 15.78 6.05 -6.62
C ALA A 38 14.44 5.82 -7.31
N PHE A 39 13.92 4.59 -7.35
CA PHE A 39 12.62 4.30 -7.97
C PHE A 39 11.43 4.91 -7.21
N TYR A 40 11.61 5.33 -5.96
CA TYR A 40 10.60 5.88 -5.06
C TYR A 40 10.80 7.37 -4.78
N GLU A 41 11.83 7.98 -5.36
CA GLU A 41 12.22 9.38 -5.13
C GLU A 41 11.11 10.38 -5.47
N TYR A 42 10.28 10.05 -6.46
CA TYR A 42 9.10 10.83 -6.86
C TYR A 42 8.08 11.08 -5.73
N GLN A 43 8.14 10.32 -4.63
CA GLN A 43 7.26 10.50 -3.47
C GLN A 43 7.73 11.63 -2.56
N LEU A 44 9.01 12.02 -2.63
CA LEU A 44 9.53 13.18 -1.91
C LEU A 44 8.92 14.48 -2.46
N ASP A 45 8.62 14.53 -3.76
CA ASP A 45 7.90 15.65 -4.39
C ASP A 45 6.50 15.89 -3.82
N ARG A 46 5.89 14.89 -3.14
CA ARG A 46 4.55 14.99 -2.57
C ARG A 46 4.51 15.56 -1.15
N ALA A 47 5.66 15.65 -0.52
CA ALA A 47 5.82 16.02 0.87
C ALA A 47 7.01 17.00 1.01
N PRO A 48 7.01 18.14 0.30
CA PRO A 48 8.10 19.11 0.37
C PRO A 48 8.14 19.83 1.73
N ASP A 49 7.08 19.71 2.52
CA ASP A 49 6.92 20.30 3.84
C ASP A 49 7.13 19.27 4.97
N ASN A 50 7.75 19.72 6.06
CA ASN A 50 7.90 18.93 7.29
C ASN A 50 6.57 18.69 8.02
N GLU A 51 5.43 19.20 7.52
CA GLU A 51 4.12 18.95 8.12
C GLU A 51 3.65 17.51 7.86
N SER A 52 3.85 17.03 6.63
CA SER A 52 3.51 15.68 6.20
C SER A 52 4.28 14.57 6.97
N THR A 53 5.44 14.89 7.55
CA THR A 53 6.26 13.96 8.36
C THR A 53 5.72 13.77 9.78
N ARG A 54 4.80 14.62 10.25
CA ARG A 54 4.29 14.56 11.64
C ARG A 54 3.29 13.43 11.89
N LEU A 55 2.53 13.04 10.86
CA LEU A 55 1.45 12.07 11.01
C LEU A 55 1.48 10.96 9.97
N ILE A 56 1.64 11.30 8.69
CA ILE A 56 1.55 10.35 7.57
C ILE A 56 2.48 9.14 7.73
N PRO A 57 3.78 9.27 8.08
CA PRO A 57 4.62 8.09 8.21
C PRO A 57 4.17 7.13 9.32
N TYR A 58 3.58 7.64 10.41
CA TYR A 58 3.06 6.81 11.49
C TYR A 58 1.78 6.08 11.07
N VAL A 59 0.90 6.77 10.32
CA VAL A 59 -0.31 6.15 9.76
C VAL A 59 0.07 5.06 8.75
N ASP A 60 1.03 5.33 7.86
CA ASP A 60 1.52 4.36 6.88
C ASP A 60 2.13 3.14 7.58
N ALA A 61 3.00 3.35 8.58
CA ALA A 61 3.59 2.25 9.35
C ALA A 61 2.52 1.43 10.10
N ALA A 62 1.52 2.09 10.69
CA ALA A 62 0.43 1.42 11.38
C ALA A 62 -0.40 0.58 10.41
N LEU A 63 -0.79 1.13 9.25
CA LEU A 63 -1.55 0.40 8.23
C LEU A 63 -0.74 -0.77 7.66
N ALA A 64 0.55 -0.58 7.39
CA ALA A 64 1.44 -1.66 6.95
C ALA A 64 1.53 -2.79 8.00
N THR A 65 1.64 -2.43 9.29
CA THR A 65 1.63 -3.40 10.40
C THR A 65 0.30 -4.15 10.47
N LEU A 66 -0.82 -3.43 10.41
CA LEU A 66 -2.16 -4.02 10.48
C LEU A 66 -2.46 -4.90 9.25
N ALA A 67 -1.87 -4.61 8.10
CA ALA A 67 -1.96 -5.47 6.92
C ALA A 67 -1.26 -6.84 7.10
N LEU A 68 -0.26 -6.93 7.98
CA LEU A 68 0.37 -8.21 8.31
C LEU A 68 -0.50 -9.08 9.23
N VAL A 69 -1.28 -8.45 10.11
CA VAL A 69 -2.15 -9.15 11.07
C VAL A 69 -3.45 -9.59 10.40
N ARG A 70 -3.72 -10.90 10.37
CA ARG A 70 -4.86 -11.50 9.65
C ARG A 70 -6.21 -10.85 10.01
N ALA A 71 -6.45 -10.56 11.29
CA ALA A 71 -7.72 -10.02 11.77
C ALA A 71 -8.01 -8.59 11.26
N THR A 72 -6.98 -7.82 10.94
CA THR A 72 -7.09 -6.41 10.55
C THR A 72 -6.74 -6.16 9.10
N ARG A 73 -6.23 -7.18 8.39
CA ARG A 73 -5.63 -7.06 7.07
C ARG A 73 -6.54 -6.42 6.04
N SER A 74 -7.76 -6.93 5.89
CA SER A 74 -8.70 -6.44 4.87
C SER A 74 -9.05 -4.97 5.09
N TYR A 75 -9.22 -4.54 6.36
CA TYR A 75 -9.45 -3.13 6.70
C TYR A 75 -8.24 -2.25 6.41
N ALA A 76 -7.05 -2.70 6.81
CA ALA A 76 -5.81 -1.96 6.55
C ALA A 76 -5.56 -1.77 5.05
N LEU A 77 -5.69 -2.84 4.26
CA LEU A 77 -5.54 -2.81 2.81
C LEU A 77 -6.60 -1.94 2.13
N PHE A 78 -7.83 -1.89 2.67
CA PHE A 78 -8.87 -0.98 2.19
C PHE A 78 -8.46 0.48 2.35
N PHE A 79 -8.00 0.88 3.54
CA PHE A 79 -7.53 2.26 3.77
C PHE A 79 -6.30 2.60 2.93
N CYS A 80 -5.33 1.67 2.81
CA CYS A 80 -4.21 1.83 1.89
C CYS A 80 -4.68 2.09 0.47
N PHE A 81 -5.64 1.30 -0.03
CA PHE A 81 -6.17 1.46 -1.38
C PHE A 81 -6.88 2.80 -1.55
N ALA A 82 -7.72 3.20 -0.60
CA ALA A 82 -8.44 4.47 -0.64
C ALA A 82 -7.49 5.67 -0.71
N PHE A 83 -6.44 5.69 0.12
CA PHE A 83 -5.44 6.76 0.09
C PHE A 83 -4.60 6.75 -1.19
N GLN A 84 -4.22 5.57 -1.69
CA GLN A 84 -3.50 5.45 -2.95
C GLN A 84 -4.32 5.95 -4.14
N VAL A 85 -5.62 5.63 -4.20
CA VAL A 85 -6.53 6.12 -5.25
C VAL A 85 -6.70 7.64 -5.16
N MET A 86 -6.79 8.20 -3.94
CA MET A 86 -6.83 9.65 -3.75
C MET A 86 -5.55 10.31 -4.26
N GLY A 87 -4.38 9.80 -3.88
CA GLY A 87 -3.08 10.31 -4.33
C GLY A 87 -2.86 10.14 -5.85
N LEU A 88 -3.37 9.06 -6.43
CA LEU A 88 -3.38 8.83 -7.88
C LEU A 88 -4.24 9.88 -8.60
N GLY A 89 -5.46 10.13 -8.10
CA GLY A 89 -6.35 11.14 -8.66
C GLY A 89 -5.76 12.54 -8.65
N LEU A 90 -5.05 12.92 -7.57
CA LEU A 90 -4.31 14.18 -7.51
C LEU A 90 -3.20 14.24 -8.56
N ARG A 91 -2.42 13.16 -8.70
CA ARG A 91 -1.30 13.10 -9.65
C ARG A 91 -1.75 13.22 -11.11
N LEU A 92 -2.86 12.55 -11.44
CA LEU A 92 -3.48 12.64 -12.77
C LEU A 92 -3.98 14.06 -13.06
N ARG A 93 -4.54 14.76 -12.07
CA ARG A 93 -4.97 16.16 -12.21
C ARG A 93 -3.80 17.12 -12.45
N GLU A 94 -2.64 16.83 -11.86
CA GLU A 94 -1.40 17.59 -12.06
C GLU A 94 -0.69 17.26 -13.38
N GLY A 95 -1.21 16.31 -14.18
CA GLY A 95 -0.60 15.88 -15.44
C GLY A 95 0.73 15.16 -15.27
N LYS A 96 1.03 14.66 -14.06
CA LYS A 96 2.28 13.94 -13.76
C LYS A 96 2.16 12.46 -14.12
N ASP A 97 3.30 11.83 -14.41
CA ASP A 97 3.35 10.38 -14.65
C ASP A 97 2.80 9.60 -13.44
N ALA A 98 1.83 8.74 -13.70
CA ALA A 98 1.08 8.00 -12.68
C ALA A 98 1.29 6.49 -12.74
N LEU A 99 2.22 6.01 -13.58
CA LEU A 99 2.43 4.59 -13.82
C LEU A 99 2.70 3.80 -12.52
N LEU A 100 3.64 4.28 -11.70
CA LEU A 100 4.04 3.60 -10.46
C LEU A 100 2.95 3.62 -9.40
N ASP A 101 2.17 4.70 -9.29
CA ASP A 101 1.04 4.74 -8.35
C ASP A 101 -0.09 3.83 -8.80
N THR A 102 -0.33 3.77 -10.12
CA THR A 102 -1.33 2.86 -10.70
C THR A 102 -0.94 1.40 -10.44
N ALA A 103 0.35 1.07 -10.62
CA ALA A 103 0.87 -0.26 -10.32
C ALA A 103 0.74 -0.61 -8.83
N LEU A 104 1.06 0.32 -7.93
CA LEU A 104 0.88 0.13 -6.49
C LEU A 104 -0.59 -0.05 -6.11
N ALA A 105 -1.49 0.79 -6.64
CA ALA A 105 -2.93 0.68 -6.40
C ALA A 105 -3.48 -0.66 -6.91
N ALA A 106 -3.02 -1.14 -8.07
CA ALA A 106 -3.39 -2.45 -8.60
C ALA A 106 -2.91 -3.60 -7.69
N ALA A 107 -1.66 -3.54 -7.20
CA ALA A 107 -1.15 -4.51 -6.25
C ALA A 107 -1.98 -4.52 -4.94
N THR A 108 -2.34 -3.35 -4.43
CA THR A 108 -3.20 -3.22 -3.25
C THR A 108 -4.61 -3.77 -3.50
N ALA A 109 -5.18 -3.55 -4.69
CA ALA A 109 -6.46 -4.14 -5.05
C ALA A 109 -6.41 -5.68 -5.06
N VAL A 110 -5.36 -6.28 -5.63
CA VAL A 110 -5.16 -7.74 -5.61
C VAL A 110 -5.02 -8.26 -4.18
N ALA A 111 -4.21 -7.60 -3.35
CA ALA A 111 -4.05 -7.95 -1.94
C ALA A 111 -5.39 -7.87 -1.18
N LEU A 112 -6.16 -6.80 -1.40
CA LEU A 112 -7.45 -6.57 -0.75
C LEU A 112 -8.48 -7.63 -1.14
N VAL A 113 -8.67 -7.86 -2.44
CA VAL A 113 -9.65 -8.83 -2.95
C VAL A 113 -9.34 -10.24 -2.44
N THR A 114 -8.06 -10.64 -2.50
CA THR A 114 -7.66 -11.97 -1.99
C THR A 114 -7.85 -12.10 -0.48
N SER A 115 -7.61 -11.03 0.28
CA SER A 115 -7.87 -10.98 1.73
C SER A 115 -9.36 -11.10 2.05
N VAL A 116 -10.21 -10.29 1.41
CA VAL A 116 -11.66 -10.30 1.61
C VAL A 116 -12.28 -11.65 1.25
N VAL A 117 -11.90 -12.22 0.10
CA VAL A 117 -12.38 -13.56 -0.32
C VAL A 117 -12.00 -14.62 0.72
N ARG A 118 -10.82 -14.52 1.32
CA ARG A 118 -10.39 -15.44 2.38
C ARG A 118 -11.23 -15.26 3.64
N ASP A 119 -11.49 -14.03 4.05
CA ASP A 119 -12.27 -13.74 5.26
C ASP A 119 -13.72 -14.24 5.12
N VAL A 120 -14.35 -13.99 3.96
CA VAL A 120 -15.70 -14.51 3.64
C VAL A 120 -15.75 -16.03 3.68
N ARG A 121 -14.74 -16.71 3.12
CA ARG A 121 -14.66 -18.19 3.14
C ARG A 121 -14.46 -18.76 4.55
N VAL A 122 -13.81 -18.02 5.44
CA VAL A 122 -13.64 -18.42 6.85
C VAL A 122 -14.94 -18.20 7.63
N ALA A 123 -15.66 -17.10 7.38
CA ALA A 123 -16.92 -16.81 8.04
C ALA A 123 -18.08 -17.73 7.61
N ALA A 124 -18.00 -18.32 6.42
CA ALA A 124 -18.98 -19.26 5.89
C ALA A 124 -18.78 -20.73 6.34
N ARG A 125 -17.78 -20.99 7.21
CA ARG A 125 -17.49 -22.31 7.79
C ARG A 125 -17.85 -22.32 9.26
#